data_AF-T0XZT6-F1
#
_entry.id   AF-T0XZT6-F1
#
_cell.length_a   1.000
_cell.length_b   1.000
_cell.length_c   1.000
_cell.angle_alpha   90.00
_cell.angle_beta   90.00
_cell.angle_gamma   90.00
#
_symmetry.space_group_name_H-M   'P 1'
#
loop_
_entity.id
_entity.type
_entity.pdbx_description
1 polymer ?
#
loop_
_entity_poly.entity_id
_entity_poly.type
_entity_poly.pdbx_seq_one_letter_code
_entity_poly.pdbx_strand_id
1 'polypeptide(L)'
;MAIFTFTRMSSWRGEEETNYTSLVQEGSRTADQLNDARKRFGKISILSSLLRDPEEIFNLYKDREEVEQAFDAMKNELENDKTYLQD
;
A
#
# COMPACT_ATOMS: atom_id res chain seq x y z
N MET A 1 -12.30 19.59 0.33
CA MET A 1 -11.21 18.60 0.48
C MET A 1 -11.50 17.80 1.73
N ALA A 2 -11.59 16.47 1.60
CA ALA A 2 -11.95 15.57 2.69
C ALA A 2 -10.88 14.47 2.83
N ILE A 3 -10.61 14.07 4.07
CA ILE A 3 -9.73 12.94 4.39
C ILE A 3 -10.62 11.79 4.84
N PHE A 4 -10.52 10.67 4.15
CA PHE A 4 -11.26 9.45 4.47
C PHE A 4 -10.29 8.39 5.00
N THR A 5 -10.57 7.85 6.19
CA THR A 5 -9.73 6.82 6.83
C THR A 5 -10.43 5.47 6.73
N PHE A 6 -9.76 4.50 6.11
CA PHE A 6 -10.27 3.14 5.92
C PHE A 6 -9.39 2.14 6.62
N THR A 7 -9.97 1.10 7.21
CA THR A 7 -9.24 -0.04 7.77
C THR A 7 -9.15 -1.12 6.68
N ARG A 8 -7.94 -1.42 6.21
CA ARG A 8 -7.68 -2.53 5.27
C ARG A 8 -7.19 -3.76 6.05
N MET A 9 -7.57 -4.92 5.52
CA MET A 9 -7.28 -6.30 5.92
C MET A 9 -6.09 -6.56 6.86
N SER A 10 -6.26 -7.54 7.77
CA SER A 10 -5.36 -7.87 8.89
C SER A 10 -3.91 -8.27 8.52
N SER A 11 -3.61 -8.68 7.28
CA SER A 11 -2.23 -9.07 6.91
C SER A 11 -1.29 -7.87 6.79
N TRP A 12 -1.76 -6.73 6.29
CA TRP A 12 -0.95 -5.51 6.13
C TRP A 12 -0.49 -4.95 7.48
N ARG A 13 -1.34 -5.08 8.50
CA ARG A 13 -1.00 -4.73 9.88
C ARG A 13 0.20 -5.54 10.39
N GLY A 14 0.29 -6.80 10.00
CA GLY A 14 1.38 -7.69 10.38
C GLY A 14 2.71 -7.28 9.73
N GLU A 15 2.70 -7.00 8.42
CA GLU A 15 3.89 -6.56 7.69
C GLU A 15 4.43 -5.21 8.19
N GLU A 16 3.56 -4.24 8.43
CA GLU A 16 3.94 -2.93 8.99
C GLU A 16 4.54 -3.08 10.40
N GLU A 17 3.96 -3.95 11.23
CA GLU A 17 4.47 -4.21 12.57
C GLU A 17 5.85 -4.89 12.55
N THR A 18 6.05 -5.86 11.65
CA THR A 18 7.36 -6.51 11.46
C THR A 18 8.41 -5.50 10.99
N ASN A 19 8.10 -4.69 9.98
CA ASN A 19 9.02 -3.67 9.46
C ASN A 19 9.39 -2.66 10.56
N TYR A 20 8.40 -2.15 11.29
CA TYR A 20 8.65 -1.20 12.36
C TYR A 20 9.46 -1.82 13.52
N THR A 21 9.24 -3.10 13.81
CA THR A 21 10.01 -3.83 14.82
C THR A 21 11.49 -3.91 14.41
N SER A 22 11.80 -4.16 13.14
CA SER A 22 13.18 -4.12 12.63
C SER A 22 13.81 -2.73 12.81
N LEU A 23 13.07 -1.65 12.55
CA LEU A 23 13.56 -0.27 12.74
C LEU A 23 13.84 0.09 14.20
N VAL A 24 13.11 -0.51 15.15
CA VAL A 24 13.39 -0.37 16.58
C VAL A 24 14.66 -1.14 16.96
N GLN A 25 14.86 -2.34 16.40
CA GLN A 25 16.09 -3.12 16.61
C GLN A 25 17.33 -2.41 16.07
N GLU A 26 17.20 -1.68 14.96
CA GLU A 26 18.25 -0.85 14.38
C GLU A 26 18.51 0.46 15.16
N GLY A 27 17.74 0.75 16.22
CA GLY A 27 17.89 1.95 17.05
C GLY A 27 17.37 3.24 16.41
N SER A 28 16.77 3.16 15.22
CA SER A 28 16.20 4.30 14.49
C SER A 28 14.84 4.74 15.03
N ARG A 29 14.18 3.89 15.83
CA ARG A 29 12.87 4.13 16.45
C ARG A 29 12.83 3.60 17.89
N THR A 30 11.96 4.16 18.72
CA THR A 30 11.75 3.71 20.11
C THR A 30 10.50 2.85 20.25
N ALA A 31 10.44 2.02 21.32
CA ALA A 31 9.29 1.20 21.63
C ALA A 31 8.00 2.02 21.86
N ASP A 32 8.10 3.22 22.42
CA ASP A 32 6.97 4.13 22.56
C ASP A 32 6.43 4.59 21.20
N GLN A 33 7.32 4.91 20.26
CA GLN A 33 6.94 5.27 18.89
C GLN A 33 6.29 4.11 18.15
N LEU A 34 6.73 2.87 18.40
CA LEU A 34 6.07 1.67 17.88
C LEU A 34 4.64 1.55 18.42
N ASN A 35 4.43 1.74 19.72
CA ASN A 35 3.09 1.66 20.32
C ASN A 35 2.13 2.70 19.74
N ASP A 36 2.61 3.90 19.46
CA ASP A 36 1.81 4.93 18.79
C ASP A 36 1.61 4.68 17.29
N ALA A 37 2.58 4.04 16.62
CA ALA A 37 2.44 3.61 15.23
C ALA A 37 1.43 2.46 15.08
N ARG A 38 1.38 1.52 16.03
CA ARG A 38 0.42 0.40 16.07
C ARG A 38 -1.05 0.83 16.03
N LYS A 39 -1.39 2.01 16.54
CA LYS A 39 -2.75 2.57 16.48
C LYS A 39 -3.18 2.94 15.05
N ARG A 40 -2.21 3.08 14.14
CA ARG A 40 -2.38 3.51 12.74
C ARG A 40 -2.13 2.40 11.73
N PHE A 41 -1.42 1.33 12.09
CA PHE A 41 -1.20 0.20 11.18
C PHE A 41 -2.51 -0.41 10.68
N GLY A 42 -2.50 -0.85 9.41
CA GLY A 42 -3.67 -1.36 8.71
C GLY A 42 -4.71 -0.29 8.38
N LYS A 43 -4.41 1.01 8.59
CA LYS A 43 -5.28 2.12 8.18
C LYS A 43 -4.66 2.88 7.03
N ILE A 44 -5.44 3.10 5.98
CA ILE A 44 -5.09 3.99 4.88
C ILE A 44 -5.89 5.27 4.99
N SER A 45 -5.27 6.40 4.68
CA SER A 45 -5.93 7.70 4.63
C SER A 45 -5.92 8.19 3.18
N ILE A 46 -7.10 8.38 2.60
CA ILE A 46 -7.27 8.88 1.23
C ILE A 46 -7.66 10.35 1.31
N LEU A 47 -6.82 11.21 0.74
CA LEU A 47 -7.13 12.62 0.56
C LEU A 47 -7.86 12.78 -0.77
N SER A 48 -9.11 13.24 -0.73
CA SER A 48 -9.90 13.47 -1.93
C SER A 48 -10.44 14.91 -1.98
N SER A 49 -10.35 15.52 -3.16
CA SER A 49 -11.04 16.77 -3.47
C SER A 49 -12.51 16.54 -3.87
N LEU A 50 -12.87 15.29 -4.20
CA LEU A 50 -14.22 14.88 -4.59
C LEU A 50 -15.10 14.76 -3.35
N LEU A 51 -16.26 15.44 -3.37
CA LEU A 51 -17.31 15.32 -2.36
C LEU A 51 -18.26 14.19 -2.77
N ARG A 52 -17.78 12.95 -2.66
CA ARG A 52 -18.55 11.73 -2.97
C ARG A 52 -18.57 10.79 -1.76
N ASP A 53 -19.38 9.75 -1.86
CA ASP A 53 -19.49 8.76 -0.79
C ASP A 53 -18.14 8.09 -0.50
N PRO A 54 -17.81 7.86 0.79
CA PRO A 54 -16.55 7.23 1.18
C PRO A 54 -16.30 5.89 0.48
N GLU A 55 -17.36 5.11 0.27
CA GLU A 55 -17.29 3.82 -0.43
C GLU A 55 -16.85 3.98 -1.89
N GLU A 56 -17.39 5.00 -2.57
CA GLU A 56 -17.02 5.31 -3.95
C GLU A 56 -15.56 5.78 -4.05
N ILE A 57 -15.11 6.60 -3.11
CA ILE A 57 -13.71 7.04 -3.03
C ILE A 57 -12.77 5.86 -2.77
N PHE A 58 -13.17 4.92 -1.90
CA PHE A 58 -12.39 3.72 -1.63
C PHE A 58 -12.31 2.79 -2.83
N ASN A 59 -13.43 2.59 -3.55
CA ASN A 59 -13.45 1.77 -4.76
C ASN A 59 -12.60 2.41 -5.86
N LEU A 60 -12.70 3.73 -6.06
CA LEU A 60 -11.84 4.44 -7.02
C LEU A 60 -10.35 4.29 -6.69
N TYR A 61 -9.99 4.30 -5.40
CA TYR A 61 -8.62 4.02 -4.98
C TYR A 61 -8.23 2.56 -5.25
N LYS A 62 -9.14 1.61 -5.06
CA LYS A 62 -8.91 0.19 -5.31
C LYS A 62 -8.65 -0.09 -6.80
N ASP A 63 -9.33 0.60 -7.70
CA ASP A 63 -9.15 0.45 -9.16
C ASP A 63 -7.71 0.78 -9.60
N ARG A 64 -6.92 1.50 -8.78
CA ARG A 64 -5.48 1.70 -9.03
C ARG A 64 -4.71 0.37 -9.11
N GLU A 65 -5.14 -0.65 -8.38
CA GLU A 65 -4.51 -1.98 -8.42
C GLU A 65 -4.56 -2.59 -9.82
N GLU A 66 -5.61 -2.32 -10.60
CA GLU A 66 -5.74 -2.79 -11.99
C GLU A 66 -4.68 -2.16 -12.91
N VAL A 67 -4.32 -0.89 -12.64
CA VAL A 67 -3.27 -0.19 -13.38
C VAL A 67 -1.91 -0.86 -13.12
N GLU A 68 -1.61 -1.21 -11.87
CA GLU A 68 -0.36 -1.90 -11.50
C GLU A 68 -0.29 -3.29 -12.17
N GLN A 69 -1.38 -4.04 -12.18
CA GLN A 69 -1.45 -5.33 -12.88
C GLN A 69 -1.25 -5.19 -14.40
N ALA A 70 -1.81 -4.16 -15.02
CA ALA A 70 -1.62 -3.90 -16.46
C ALA A 70 -0.15 -3.57 -16.78
N PHE A 71 0.53 -2.80 -15.92
CA PHE A 71 1.96 -2.53 -16.07
C PHE A 71 2.83 -3.77 -15.87
N ASP A 72 2.52 -4.62 -14.88
CA ASP A 72 3.23 -5.88 -14.66
C ASP A 72 3.04 -6.87 -15.81
N ALA A 73 1.82 -6.98 -16.34
CA ALA A 73 1.53 -7.79 -17.52
C ALA A 73 2.33 -7.32 -18.75
N MET A 74 2.32 -6.01 -19.02
CA MET A 74 3.09 -5.40 -20.11
C MET A 74 4.60 -5.65 -19.95
N LYS A 75 5.13 -5.52 -18.73
CA LYS A 75 6.55 -5.76 -18.46
C LYS A 75 6.92 -7.22 -18.68
N ASN A 76 6.09 -8.15 -18.19
CA ASN A 76 6.31 -9.58 -18.39
C ASN A 76 6.28 -9.95 -19.88
N GLU A 77 5.35 -9.39 -20.65
CA GLU A 77 5.27 -9.62 -22.10
C GLU A 77 6.50 -9.05 -22.83
N LEU A 78 6.96 -7.85 -22.47
CA LEU A 78 8.18 -7.24 -23.02
C LEU A 78 9.48 -7.97 -22.62
N GLU A 79 9.56 -8.53 -21.42
CA GLU A 79 10.71 -9.35 -21.00
C GLU A 79 10.72 -10.72 -21.70
N ASN A 80 9.53 -11.26 -21.98
CA ASN A 80 9.40 -12.48 -22.77
C ASN A 80 9.90 -12.27 -24.22
N ASP A 81 9.50 -11.17 -24.87
CA ASP A 81 9.99 -10.81 -26.21
C ASP A 81 11.51 -10.60 -26.27
N LYS A 82 12.14 -10.06 -25.22
CA LYS A 82 13.60 -9.93 -25.15
C LYS A 82 14.32 -11.28 -25.04
N THR A 83 13.69 -12.26 -24.41
CA THR A 83 14.26 -13.61 -24.24
C THR A 83 14.33 -14.35 -25.58
N TYR A 84 13.42 -14.06 -26.52
CA TYR A 84 13.39 -14.68 -27.85
C TYR A 84 14.31 -14.01 -28.89
N LEU A 85 14.89 -12.85 -28.58
CA LEU A 85 15.79 -12.10 -29.50
C LEU A 85 17.29 -12.32 -29.21
N GLN A 86 17.62 -13.22 -28.29
CA GLN A 86 19.02 -13.56 -27.94
C GLN A 86 19.55 -14.84 -28.61
N ASP A 87 18.81 -15.44 -29.55
CA ASP A 87 19.29 -16.54 -30.40
C ASP A 87 19.58 -16.05 -31.84
#